data_AF-A0A383A525-F1
#
_entry.id   AF-A0A383A525-F1
#
_cell.length_a   1.000
_cell.length_b   1.000
_cell.length_c   1.000
_cell.angle_alpha   90.00
_cell.angle_beta   90.00
_cell.angle_gamma   90.00
#
_symmetry.space_group_name_H-M   'P 1'
#
loop_
_entity.id
_entity.type
_entity.pdbx_description
1 polymer ?
#
loop_
_entity_poly.entity_id
_entity_poly.type
_entity_poly.pdbx_seq_one_letter_code
_entity_poly.pdbx_strand_id
1 'polypeptide(L)'
;MIQQRKILSVSLVALFLVLPIAGCLDKQTEDKISANDVKISPEVMIAGKFQPLVITAKKDISVFIPNLVIDPISNYVQNGTVLDMKTGETKQLISLAPPRINSAFVFLAEYGNLNWPIRSPSESWESWVDRGGFNDKEWAVTRVDPDEGASLDTLNRTSENSADVVPIRISV
;
A
#
# COMPACT_ATOMS: atom_id res chain seq x y z
N MET A 1 -32.15 -41.98 30.98
CA MET A 1 -31.38 -41.86 29.72
C MET A 1 -31.87 -40.78 28.75
N ILE A 2 -33.17 -40.49 28.64
CA ILE A 2 -33.70 -39.48 27.68
C ILE A 2 -33.38 -38.03 28.09
N GLN A 3 -33.35 -37.73 29.40
CA GLN A 3 -33.16 -36.37 29.92
C GLN A 3 -31.71 -35.87 29.80
N GLN A 4 -30.71 -36.74 29.94
CA GLN A 4 -29.29 -36.39 29.72
C GLN A 4 -28.96 -36.09 28.25
N ARG A 5 -29.61 -36.79 27.31
CA ARG A 5 -29.45 -36.52 25.87
C ARG A 5 -29.95 -35.12 25.48
N LYS A 6 -31.06 -34.66 26.07
CA LYS A 6 -31.61 -33.31 25.81
C LYS A 6 -30.70 -32.19 26.31
N ILE A 7 -30.08 -32.36 27.48
CA ILE A 7 -29.15 -31.37 28.06
C ILE A 7 -27.87 -31.26 27.21
N LEU A 8 -27.34 -32.39 26.74
CA LEU A 8 -26.21 -32.42 25.81
C LEU A 8 -26.52 -31.73 24.47
N SER A 9 -27.72 -31.95 23.91
CA SER A 9 -28.13 -31.31 22.66
C SER A 9 -28.27 -29.79 22.79
N VAL A 10 -28.85 -29.31 23.89
CA VAL A 10 -28.99 -27.86 24.15
C VAL A 10 -27.62 -27.20 24.34
N SER A 11 -26.70 -27.87 25.05
CA SER A 11 -25.33 -27.38 25.24
C SER A 11 -24.53 -27.29 23.94
N LEU A 12 -24.73 -28.24 23.02
CA LEU A 12 -24.04 -28.26 21.73
C LEU A 12 -24.56 -27.15 20.80
N VAL A 13 -25.88 -26.92 20.78
CA VAL A 13 -26.50 -25.83 19.99
C VAL A 13 -26.05 -24.45 20.51
N ALA A 14 -25.96 -24.27 21.83
CA ALA A 14 -25.44 -23.04 22.42
C ALA A 14 -23.98 -22.78 22.01
N LEU A 15 -23.13 -23.82 21.97
CA LEU A 15 -21.72 -23.70 21.56
C LEU A 15 -21.55 -23.26 20.09
N PHE A 16 -22.45 -23.68 19.19
CA PHE A 16 -22.44 -23.22 17.80
C PHE A 16 -22.97 -21.79 17.63
N LEU A 17 -23.76 -21.29 18.58
CA LEU A 17 -24.33 -19.93 18.54
C LEU A 17 -23.39 -18.84 19.10
N VAL A 18 -22.37 -19.20 19.90
CA VAL A 18 -21.36 -18.23 20.39
C VAL A 18 -20.23 -17.94 19.39
N LEU A 19 -19.96 -18.85 18.44
CA LEU A 19 -18.94 -18.68 17.40
C LEU A 19 -19.16 -17.45 16.50
N PRO A 20 -20.37 -17.10 16.03
CA PRO A 20 -20.55 -15.91 15.19
C PRO A 20 -20.44 -14.58 15.96
N ILE A 21 -20.53 -14.59 17.29
CA ILE A 21 -20.45 -13.36 18.12
C ILE A 21 -18.97 -12.98 18.36
N ALA A 22 -18.08 -13.96 18.46
CA ALA A 22 -16.63 -13.73 18.59
C ALA A 22 -16.01 -13.12 17.32
N GLY A 23 -16.63 -13.31 16.14
CA GLY A 23 -16.19 -12.71 14.88
C GLY A 23 -16.72 -11.29 14.64
N CYS A 24 -17.69 -10.82 15.43
CA CYS A 24 -18.29 -9.48 15.31
C CYS A 24 -17.95 -8.57 16.50
N LEU A 25 -16.85 -8.90 17.20
CA LEU A 25 -16.28 -8.09 18.27
C LEU A 25 -14.93 -7.48 17.89
N ASP A 26 -14.69 -7.30 16.60
CA ASP A 26 -13.57 -6.50 16.10
C ASP A 26 -13.98 -5.03 16.09
N LYS A 27 -14.19 -4.48 17.30
CA LYS A 27 -14.05 -3.03 17.52
C LYS A 27 -12.58 -2.76 17.74
N GLN A 28 -11.77 -2.93 16.69
CA GLN A 28 -10.45 -2.33 16.65
C GLN A 28 -10.69 -0.83 16.63
N THR A 29 -10.25 -0.14 17.66
CA THR A 29 -9.79 1.24 17.50
C THR A 29 -8.83 1.22 16.32
N GLU A 30 -9.30 1.66 15.14
CA GLU A 30 -8.53 1.61 13.91
C GLU A 30 -7.15 2.23 14.18
N ASP A 31 -6.13 1.38 14.23
CA ASP A 31 -4.75 1.81 14.15
C ASP A 31 -4.49 2.16 12.67
N LYS A 32 -5.20 3.20 12.23
CA LYS A 32 -5.29 3.63 10.85
C LYS A 32 -3.95 4.18 10.42
N ILE A 33 -3.45 3.71 9.28
CA ILE A 33 -2.20 4.18 8.70
C ILE A 33 -2.28 5.70 8.49
N SER A 34 -1.18 6.37 8.77
CA SER A 34 -1.02 7.80 8.69
C SER A 34 0.32 8.17 8.03
N ALA A 35 0.44 9.41 7.56
CA ALA A 35 1.70 9.90 6.98
C ALA A 35 2.88 9.88 7.98
N ASN A 36 2.59 9.84 9.29
CA ASN A 36 3.61 9.82 10.34
C ASN A 36 4.24 8.43 10.53
N ASP A 37 3.66 7.38 9.93
CA ASP A 37 4.13 5.99 10.07
C ASP A 37 5.33 5.67 9.17
N VAL A 38 5.78 6.65 8.38
CA VAL A 38 7.06 6.61 7.66
C VAL A 38 7.88 7.85 7.91
N LYS A 39 9.18 7.71 7.67
CA LYS A 39 10.09 8.84 7.44
C LYS A 39 10.64 8.71 6.03
N ILE A 40 10.56 9.79 5.26
CA ILE A 40 11.04 9.84 3.88
C ILE A 40 12.19 10.86 3.80
N SER A 41 13.23 10.52 3.06
CA SER A 41 14.35 11.40 2.75
C SER A 41 14.73 11.27 1.27
N PRO A 42 15.06 12.37 0.57
CA PRO A 42 15.09 13.75 1.07
C PRO A 42 13.68 14.33 1.28
N GLU A 43 13.57 15.39 2.08
CA GLU A 43 12.32 16.15 2.23
C GLU A 43 11.95 16.92 0.96
N VAL A 44 12.98 17.28 0.17
CA VAL A 44 12.86 17.95 -1.12
C VAL A 44 13.67 17.16 -2.15
N MET A 45 13.01 16.68 -3.20
CA MET A 45 13.64 16.02 -4.33
C MET A 45 14.07 17.04 -5.38
N ILE A 46 15.02 16.66 -6.24
CA ILE A 46 15.45 17.46 -7.39
C ILE A 46 14.68 17.01 -8.64
N ALA A 47 13.97 17.91 -9.29
CA ALA A 47 13.25 17.63 -10.54
C ALA A 47 14.16 17.07 -11.64
N GLY A 48 13.72 16.00 -12.33
CA GLY A 48 14.40 15.46 -13.50
C GLY A 48 15.73 14.76 -13.22
N LYS A 49 16.01 14.40 -11.95
CA LYS A 49 17.24 13.71 -11.56
C LYS A 49 16.92 12.41 -10.82
N PHE A 50 17.57 11.32 -11.24
CA PHE A 50 17.65 10.09 -10.45
C PHE A 50 18.44 10.35 -9.17
N GLN A 51 17.82 10.11 -8.03
CA GLN A 51 18.40 10.39 -6.72
C GLN A 51 17.95 9.35 -5.68
N PRO A 52 18.68 9.18 -4.58
CA PRO A 52 18.26 8.31 -3.49
C PRO A 52 16.93 8.77 -2.89
N LEU A 53 15.99 7.84 -2.78
CA LEU A 53 14.78 7.96 -1.98
C LEU A 53 14.87 6.90 -0.87
N VAL A 54 15.02 7.38 0.36
CA VAL A 54 15.15 6.56 1.57
C VAL A 54 13.84 6.61 2.34
N ILE A 55 13.30 5.44 2.65
CA ILE A 55 12.04 5.28 3.37
C ILE A 55 12.32 4.42 4.60
N THR A 56 11.92 4.91 5.77
CA THR A 56 11.99 4.17 7.03
C THR A 56 10.58 3.97 7.55
N ALA A 57 10.18 2.71 7.75
CA ALA A 57 8.86 2.35 8.25
C ALA A 57 8.85 2.34 9.79
N LYS A 58 7.83 2.96 10.39
CA LYS A 58 7.57 2.92 11.85
C LYS A 58 6.47 1.94 12.24
N LYS A 59 5.83 1.34 11.22
CA LYS A 59 4.80 0.33 11.31
C LYS A 59 4.95 -0.63 10.13
N ASP A 60 4.37 -1.82 10.22
CA ASP A 60 4.27 -2.74 9.08
C ASP A 60 3.34 -2.13 8.03
N ILE A 61 3.88 -1.82 6.86
CA ILE A 61 3.20 -1.07 5.79
C ILE A 61 3.69 -1.52 4.42
N SER A 62 2.87 -1.26 3.40
CA SER A 62 3.32 -1.27 2.01
C SER A 62 3.40 0.16 1.48
N VAL A 63 4.38 0.41 0.61
CA VAL A 63 4.61 1.73 0.02
C VAL A 63 4.62 1.62 -1.50
N PHE A 64 3.64 2.25 -2.14
CA PHE A 64 3.60 2.40 -3.58
C PHE A 64 4.33 3.67 -4.02
N ILE A 65 5.30 3.49 -4.90
CA ILE A 65 6.12 4.55 -5.46
C ILE A 65 5.77 4.63 -6.95
N PRO A 66 5.05 5.67 -7.41
CA PRO A 66 4.58 5.78 -8.78
C PRO A 66 5.61 6.33 -9.78
N ASN A 67 6.76 6.77 -9.30
CA ASN A 67 7.78 7.41 -10.11
C ASN A 67 8.66 6.39 -10.84
N LEU A 68 9.48 6.87 -11.77
CA LEU A 68 10.53 6.03 -12.34
C LEU A 68 11.54 5.66 -11.25
N VAL A 69 11.88 4.38 -11.20
CA VAL A 69 12.87 3.82 -10.27
C VAL A 69 13.86 2.94 -11.02
N ILE A 70 15.09 2.87 -10.51
CA ILE A 70 16.12 1.94 -11.01
C ILE A 70 16.10 0.71 -10.13
N ASP A 71 15.90 -0.46 -10.74
CA ASP A 71 16.01 -1.74 -10.05
C ASP A 71 17.49 -2.00 -9.68
N PRO A 72 17.81 -2.30 -8.42
CA PRO A 72 19.19 -2.42 -7.96
C PRO A 72 19.92 -3.67 -8.48
N ILE A 73 19.21 -4.68 -8.99
CA ILE A 73 19.82 -5.90 -9.49
C ILE A 73 19.98 -5.85 -11.01
N SER A 74 18.89 -5.66 -11.74
CA SER A 74 18.87 -5.62 -13.21
C SER A 74 19.38 -4.30 -13.79
N ASN A 75 19.43 -3.22 -13.00
CA ASN A 75 19.73 -1.85 -13.45
C ASN A 75 18.76 -1.29 -14.50
N TYR A 76 17.61 -1.93 -14.69
CA TYR A 76 16.57 -1.40 -15.56
C TYR A 76 15.76 -0.30 -14.88
N VAL A 77 15.27 0.62 -15.71
CA VAL A 77 14.34 1.66 -15.29
C VAL A 77 12.92 1.12 -15.45
N GLN A 78 12.12 1.18 -14.39
CA GLN A 78 10.71 0.80 -14.42
C GLN A 78 9.81 1.93 -13.91
N ASN A 79 8.56 1.91 -14.37
CA ASN A 79 7.57 2.90 -14.00
C ASN A 79 6.73 2.43 -12.82
N GLY A 80 7.20 2.79 -11.65
CA GLY A 80 6.58 2.46 -10.38
C GLY A 80 7.00 1.10 -9.81
N THR A 81 6.82 0.98 -8.51
CA THR A 81 7.07 -0.24 -7.74
C THR A 81 6.33 -0.19 -6.40
N VAL A 82 6.23 -1.32 -5.73
CA VAL A 82 5.68 -1.45 -4.38
C VAL A 82 6.75 -2.05 -3.47
N LEU A 83 6.85 -1.52 -2.25
CA LEU A 83 7.73 -2.05 -1.21
C LEU A 83 6.93 -2.46 0.00
N ASP A 84 6.99 -3.73 0.37
CA ASP A 84 6.56 -4.19 1.69
C ASP A 84 7.67 -3.90 2.70
N MET A 85 7.33 -3.25 3.81
CA MET A 85 8.27 -2.81 4.82
C MET A 85 7.76 -3.15 6.21
N LYS A 86 8.58 -3.84 6.99
CA LYS A 86 8.27 -4.10 8.40
C LYS A 86 8.70 -2.93 9.27
N THR A 87 8.13 -2.85 10.47
CA THR A 87 8.46 -1.86 11.49
C THR A 87 9.97 -1.82 11.74
N GLY A 88 10.57 -0.63 11.63
CA GLY A 88 12.01 -0.40 11.79
C GLY A 88 12.84 -0.62 10.53
N GLU A 89 12.27 -1.18 9.47
CA GLU A 89 12.97 -1.40 8.21
C GLU A 89 13.25 -0.08 7.48
N THR A 90 14.43 0.02 6.88
CA THR A 90 14.81 1.14 6.02
C THR A 90 15.21 0.60 4.66
N LYS A 91 14.51 1.06 3.61
CA LYS A 91 14.83 0.76 2.21
C LYS A 91 15.27 2.02 1.50
N GLN A 92 16.24 1.86 0.62
CA GLN A 92 16.70 2.91 -0.28
C GLN A 92 16.54 2.42 -1.71
N LEU A 93 15.96 3.26 -2.56
CA LEU A 93 15.91 3.08 -4.00
C LEU A 93 16.41 4.34 -4.70
N ILE A 94 16.72 4.23 -5.99
CA ILE A 94 17.02 5.39 -6.82
C ILE A 94 15.75 5.74 -7.59
N SER A 95 15.17 6.91 -7.30
CA SER A 95 13.93 7.39 -7.92
C SER A 95 14.14 8.71 -8.66
N LEU A 96 13.38 8.93 -9.72
CA LEU A 96 13.33 10.19 -10.46
C LEU A 96 12.01 10.90 -10.20
N ALA A 97 12.08 12.07 -9.54
CA ALA A 97 10.97 13.01 -9.53
C ALA A 97 10.78 13.56 -10.95
N PRO A 98 9.56 13.55 -11.50
CA PRO A 98 9.33 14.06 -12.86
C PRO A 98 9.82 15.51 -13.04
N PRO A 99 10.25 15.91 -14.24
CA PRO A 99 10.64 17.29 -14.51
C PRO A 99 9.42 18.21 -14.57
N ARG A 100 9.60 19.49 -14.23
CA ARG A 100 8.59 20.57 -14.35
C ARG A 100 7.32 20.36 -13.50
N ILE A 101 7.45 19.69 -12.36
CA ILE A 101 6.39 19.58 -11.36
C ILE A 101 6.94 20.01 -9.99
N ASN A 102 6.04 20.33 -9.05
CA ASN A 102 6.39 20.84 -7.72
C ASN A 102 6.28 19.78 -6.61
N SER A 103 5.75 18.60 -6.93
CA SER A 103 5.51 17.54 -5.96
C SER A 103 5.68 16.16 -6.57
N ALA A 104 6.33 15.27 -5.82
CA ALA A 104 6.27 13.83 -6.01
C ALA A 104 5.36 13.22 -4.94
N PHE A 105 4.87 12.00 -5.19
CA PHE A 105 4.00 11.31 -4.25
C PHE A 105 4.50 9.89 -4.02
N VAL A 106 4.30 9.40 -2.80
CA VAL A 106 4.25 7.97 -2.49
C VAL A 106 2.94 7.69 -1.76
N PHE A 107 2.49 6.44 -1.78
CA PHE A 107 1.21 6.05 -1.18
C PHE A 107 1.43 4.93 -0.17
N LEU A 108 0.89 5.08 1.03
CA LEU A 108 0.93 4.05 2.06
C LEU A 108 -0.35 3.24 2.06
N ALA A 109 -0.24 1.93 2.26
CA ALA A 109 -1.37 1.04 2.52
C ALA A 109 -0.98 -0.02 3.56
N GLU A 110 -1.95 -0.83 3.95
CA GLU A 110 -1.71 -1.98 4.82
C GLU A 110 -0.63 -2.90 4.24
N TYR A 111 0.15 -3.50 5.14
CA TYR A 111 1.22 -4.41 4.77
C TYR A 111 0.71 -5.57 3.93
N GLY A 112 1.39 -5.83 2.81
CA GLY A 112 1.01 -6.87 1.85
C GLY A 112 -0.10 -6.47 0.88
N ASN A 113 -0.46 -5.18 0.81
CA ASN A 113 -1.48 -4.71 -0.11
C ASN A 113 -1.11 -4.99 -1.58
N LEU A 114 -2.05 -5.59 -2.31
CA LEU A 114 -1.86 -6.00 -3.70
C LEU A 114 -2.35 -4.93 -4.69
N ASN A 115 -3.51 -4.31 -4.42
CA ASN A 115 -4.21 -3.46 -5.36
C ASN A 115 -4.12 -1.99 -4.95
N TRP A 116 -3.66 -1.15 -5.87
CA TRP A 116 -3.33 0.26 -5.64
C TRP A 116 -4.16 1.16 -6.53
N PRO A 117 -4.74 2.26 -6.00
CA PRO A 117 -5.41 3.23 -6.84
C PRO A 117 -4.38 3.93 -7.72
N ILE A 118 -4.75 4.21 -8.96
CA ILE A 118 -3.89 4.89 -9.92
C ILE A 118 -4.66 6.04 -10.56
N ARG A 119 -3.96 7.08 -11.01
CA ARG A 119 -4.56 8.16 -11.80
C ARG A 119 -4.78 7.75 -13.25
N SER A 120 -5.64 8.51 -13.95
CA SER A 120 -5.67 8.47 -15.41
C SER A 120 -4.33 8.95 -15.99
N PRO A 121 -3.85 8.40 -17.12
CA PRO A 121 -2.66 8.90 -17.80
C PRO A 121 -2.74 10.38 -18.20
N SER A 122 -3.95 10.88 -18.44
CA SER A 122 -4.21 12.28 -18.84
C SER A 122 -4.21 13.28 -17.67
N GLU A 123 -4.17 12.80 -16.44
CA GLU A 123 -4.21 13.63 -15.23
C GLU A 123 -2.84 13.66 -14.54
N SER A 124 -2.47 14.76 -13.90
CA SER A 124 -1.26 14.84 -13.08
C SER A 124 -1.46 14.22 -11.70
N TRP A 125 -0.38 13.79 -11.05
CA TRP A 125 -0.45 13.28 -9.67
C TRP A 125 -0.97 14.33 -8.69
N GLU A 126 -0.54 15.58 -8.82
CA GLU A 126 -1.01 16.70 -8.00
C GLU A 126 -2.53 16.87 -8.09
N SER A 127 -3.08 17.04 -9.30
CA SER A 127 -4.52 17.20 -9.53
C SER A 127 -5.30 16.01 -8.99
N TRP A 128 -4.82 14.80 -9.28
CA TRP A 128 -5.48 13.57 -8.86
C TRP A 128 -5.55 13.43 -7.34
N VAL A 129 -4.46 13.74 -6.63
CA VAL A 129 -4.44 13.72 -5.16
C VAL A 129 -5.30 14.84 -4.58
N ASP A 130 -5.21 16.06 -5.11
CA ASP A 130 -5.94 17.23 -4.61
C ASP A 130 -7.46 17.05 -4.69
N ARG A 131 -7.97 16.42 -5.75
CA ARG A 131 -9.39 16.09 -5.87
C ARG A 131 -9.82 14.84 -5.09
N GLY A 132 -8.90 14.18 -4.39
CA GLY A 132 -9.18 12.95 -3.66
C GLY A 132 -9.38 11.71 -4.53
N GLY A 133 -8.79 11.67 -5.73
CA GLY A 133 -8.98 10.58 -6.69
C GLY A 133 -8.47 9.21 -6.23
N PHE A 134 -7.64 9.16 -5.18
CA PHE A 134 -7.24 7.91 -4.52
C PHE A 134 -8.37 7.22 -3.75
N ASN A 135 -9.51 7.90 -3.57
CA ASN A 135 -10.73 7.29 -3.05
C ASN A 135 -11.54 6.57 -4.14
N ASP A 136 -11.23 6.81 -5.42
CA ASP A 136 -11.89 6.14 -6.55
C ASP A 136 -11.35 4.70 -6.65
N LYS A 137 -12.13 3.72 -6.19
CA LYS A 137 -11.65 2.33 -6.04
C LYS A 137 -11.58 1.51 -7.33
N GLU A 138 -12.31 1.91 -8.36
CA GLU A 138 -12.52 1.10 -9.57
C GLU A 138 -11.32 1.11 -10.54
N TRP A 139 -10.45 2.12 -10.47
CA TRP A 139 -9.30 2.25 -11.36
C TRP A 139 -8.00 1.97 -10.61
N ALA A 140 -7.51 0.74 -10.76
CA ALA A 140 -6.42 0.21 -9.96
C ALA A 140 -5.37 -0.54 -10.78
N VAL A 141 -4.18 -0.66 -10.17
CA VAL A 141 -3.12 -1.57 -10.60
C VAL A 141 -2.87 -2.60 -9.51
N THR A 142 -2.55 -3.82 -9.90
CA THR A 142 -2.11 -4.87 -9.00
C THR A 142 -0.60 -5.04 -9.13
N ARG A 143 0.07 -5.28 -8.00
CA ARG A 143 1.50 -5.60 -8.02
C ARG A 143 1.73 -6.99 -8.62
N VAL A 144 2.85 -7.13 -9.32
CA VAL A 144 3.29 -8.39 -9.91
C VAL A 144 4.74 -8.60 -9.52
N ASP A 145 5.03 -9.81 -9.05
CA ASP A 145 6.36 -10.22 -8.65
C ASP A 145 7.38 -9.97 -9.80
N PRO A 146 8.63 -9.62 -9.48
CA PRO A 146 9.64 -9.33 -10.49
C PRO A 146 9.99 -10.58 -11.32
N ASP A 147 10.05 -10.41 -12.63
CA ASP A 147 10.52 -11.42 -13.58
C ASP A 147 12.01 -11.21 -13.95
N GLU A 148 12.60 -12.21 -14.61
CA GLU A 148 13.90 -12.09 -15.31
C GLU A 148 15.10 -11.60 -14.49
N GLY A 149 15.10 -11.85 -13.17
CA GLY A 149 16.20 -11.47 -12.28
C GLY A 149 16.18 -10.01 -11.81
N ALA A 150 15.06 -9.31 -12.00
CA ALA A 150 14.77 -8.06 -11.28
C ALA A 150 14.44 -8.33 -9.80
N SER A 151 14.42 -7.27 -8.99
CA SER A 151 14.12 -7.33 -7.55
C SER A 151 12.90 -6.53 -7.14
N LEU A 152 12.47 -5.58 -7.97
CA LEU A 152 11.37 -4.67 -7.69
C LEU A 152 10.07 -5.13 -8.36
N ASP A 153 8.99 -5.16 -7.57
CA ASP A 153 7.64 -5.44 -8.08
C ASP A 153 7.29 -4.50 -9.24
N THR A 154 6.61 -5.05 -10.24
CA THR A 154 6.02 -4.32 -11.36
C THR A 154 4.50 -4.17 -11.16
N LEU A 155 3.82 -3.50 -12.10
CA LEU A 155 2.41 -3.15 -11.96
C LEU A 155 1.64 -3.53 -13.22
N ASN A 156 0.52 -4.23 -13.04
CA ASN A 156 -0.42 -4.55 -14.11
C ASN A 156 -1.80 -3.97 -13.83
N ARG A 157 -2.54 -3.65 -14.89
CA ARG A 157 -3.93 -3.21 -14.74
C ARG A 157 -4.77 -4.34 -14.18
N THR A 158 -5.61 -4.02 -13.19
CA THR A 158 -6.58 -4.96 -12.63
C THR A 158 -8.00 -4.41 -12.77
N SER A 159 -8.98 -5.32 -12.73
CA SER A 159 -10.40 -5.00 -12.58
C SER A 159 -10.86 -5.07 -11.12
N GLU A 160 -9.97 -5.46 -10.21
CA GLU A 160 -10.25 -5.47 -8.77
C GLU A 160 -10.17 -4.07 -8.17
N ASN A 161 -10.93 -3.86 -7.10
CA ASN A 161 -10.92 -2.61 -6.38
C ASN A 161 -9.57 -2.40 -5.66
N SER A 162 -9.13 -1.15 -5.61
CA SER A 162 -7.95 -0.75 -4.83
C SER A 162 -8.23 -0.69 -3.33
N ALA A 163 -7.16 -0.79 -2.53
CA ALA A 163 -7.23 -0.57 -1.09
C ALA A 163 -7.34 0.92 -0.71
N ASP A 164 -7.59 1.18 0.57
CA ASP A 164 -7.41 2.52 1.15
C ASP A 164 -5.93 2.88 1.24
N VAL A 165 -5.62 4.10 0.80
CA VAL A 165 -4.25 4.60 0.77
C VAL A 165 -4.13 5.96 1.40
N VAL A 166 -2.95 6.24 1.96
CA VAL A 166 -2.57 7.56 2.46
C VAL A 166 -1.52 8.16 1.54
N PRO A 167 -1.83 9.25 0.81
CA PRO A 167 -0.83 9.92 -0.01
C PRO A 167 0.16 10.70 0.86
N ILE A 168 1.44 10.61 0.52
CA ILE A 168 2.50 11.45 1.08
C ILE A 168 3.08 12.29 -0.04
N ARG A 169 2.98 13.61 0.13
CA ARG A 169 3.53 14.61 -0.78
C ARG A 169 4.98 14.88 -0.40
N ILE A 170 5.86 14.86 -1.39
CA ILE A 170 7.27 15.21 -1.29
C ILE A 170 7.51 16.41 -2.21
N SER A 171 8.12 17.48 -1.71
CA SER A 171 8.41 18.66 -2.55
C SER A 171 9.48 18.36 -3.60
N VAL A 172 9.40 19.01 -4.76
CA VAL A 172 10.31 18.84 -5.91
C VAL A 172 10.83 20.19 -6.39
#